data_AF-A0A3B4Z5A7-F1
#
_entry.id   AF-A0A3B4Z5A7-F1
#
_cell.length_a   1.000
_cell.length_b   1.000
_cell.length_c   1.000
_cell.angle_alpha   90.00
_cell.angle_beta   90.00
_cell.angle_gamma   90.00
#
_symmetry.space_group_name_H-M   'P 1'
#
loop_
_entity.id
_entity.type
_entity.pdbx_description
1 polymer ?
#
loop_
_entity_poly.entity_id
_entity_poly.type
_entity_poly.pdbx_seq_one_letter_code
_entity_poly.pdbx_strand_id
1 'polypeptide(L)'
;MCATHLGFVLLVWFPAVLHAQKSSKPCLAPELNGGYLVPQKQTYLHEEEVTYACDVGKKPAVEGWWATSTCENGKWSPKPQCIDETACLPPTVPNGEYIKNSNGWFLDRRTVTVKCHDGYELTGGSDRSRCINGTWSSLPVCEKSPNACDEPPQIPHGVIIEQGYRELYGADSKVVYECESGYTTDGTTIQTSALCSSGNWTGIPLCEFYCAVKHAGAYDQRRIEDFVDEYLKEGQKKNFPCWSRSYYSMFECKNQRLTNTRCCHEHDINRNVCY
;
A
#
# COMPACT_ATOMS: atom_id res chain seq x y z
N MET A 1 43.64 -74.40 12.33
CA MET A 1 43.73 -73.05 12.92
C MET A 1 42.33 -72.45 12.82
N CYS A 2 41.65 -72.30 13.95
CA CYS A 2 40.27 -71.84 14.03
C CYS A 2 40.30 -70.36 14.43
N ALA A 3 39.91 -69.45 13.52
CA ALA A 3 39.84 -68.02 13.78
C ALA A 3 38.38 -67.62 13.99
N THR A 4 38.00 -67.40 15.24
CA THR A 4 36.68 -66.87 15.63
C THR A 4 36.65 -65.36 15.40
N HIS A 5 35.89 -64.92 14.39
CA HIS A 5 35.56 -63.51 14.19
C HIS A 5 34.37 -63.11 15.09
N LEU A 6 34.64 -62.25 16.08
CA LEU A 6 33.64 -61.54 16.87
C LEU A 6 33.09 -60.37 16.04
N GLY A 7 31.88 -60.52 15.49
CA GLY A 7 31.16 -59.45 14.81
C GLY A 7 30.39 -58.58 15.81
N PHE A 8 30.85 -57.34 16.01
CA PHE A 8 30.14 -56.30 16.77
C PHE A 8 28.86 -55.87 16.01
N VAL A 9 27.69 -56.10 16.61
CA VAL A 9 26.42 -55.54 16.11
C VAL A 9 26.35 -54.07 16.56
N LEU A 10 26.63 -53.14 15.64
CA LEU A 10 26.39 -51.72 15.84
C LEU A 10 24.87 -51.45 15.74
N LEU A 11 24.21 -51.34 16.89
CA LEU A 11 22.83 -50.86 16.98
C LEU A 11 22.79 -49.38 16.62
N VAL A 12 22.52 -49.07 15.35
CA VAL A 12 22.24 -47.71 14.87
C VAL A 12 20.90 -47.29 15.45
N TRP A 13 20.95 -46.45 16.48
CA TRP A 13 19.78 -45.85 17.11
C TRP A 13 19.28 -44.73 16.19
N PHE A 14 18.26 -45.02 15.37
CA PHE A 14 17.55 -43.98 14.63
C PHE A 14 16.67 -43.22 15.64
N PRO A 15 16.96 -41.94 15.97
CA PRO A 15 16.04 -41.15 16.76
C PRO A 15 14.75 -40.99 15.95
N ALA A 16 13.69 -41.66 16.41
CA ALA A 16 12.36 -41.46 15.88
C ALA A 16 11.98 -40.00 16.12
N VAL A 17 11.94 -39.21 15.03
CA VAL A 17 11.36 -37.87 15.04
C VAL A 17 9.86 -38.05 15.25
N LEU A 18 9.43 -37.93 16.50
CA LEU A 18 8.03 -37.81 16.86
C LEU A 18 7.51 -36.50 16.25
N HIS A 19 6.90 -36.60 15.08
CA HIS A 19 6.03 -35.55 14.59
C HIS A 19 4.87 -35.47 15.59
N ALA A 20 4.86 -34.40 16.39
CA ALA A 20 3.68 -34.03 17.15
C ALA A 20 2.58 -33.66 16.15
N GLN A 21 1.83 -34.65 15.67
CA GLN A 21 0.61 -34.43 14.92
C GLN A 21 -0.37 -33.74 15.86
N LYS A 22 -0.52 -32.43 15.71
CA LYS A 22 -1.57 -31.66 16.37
C LYS A 22 -2.90 -32.34 16.03
N SER A 23 -3.52 -32.97 17.02
CA SER A 23 -4.83 -33.63 16.85
C SER A 23 -5.84 -32.59 16.37
N SER A 24 -6.29 -32.74 15.12
CA SER A 24 -7.27 -31.87 14.50
C SER A 24 -8.65 -32.15 15.07
N LYS A 25 -9.39 -31.09 15.42
CA LYS A 25 -10.72 -31.23 16.01
C LYS A 25 -11.74 -31.63 14.92
N PRO A 26 -12.60 -32.62 15.19
CA PRO A 26 -13.71 -32.94 14.30
C PRO A 26 -14.84 -31.89 14.41
N CYS A 27 -15.70 -31.83 13.40
CA CYS A 27 -16.88 -30.98 13.37
C CYS A 27 -18.13 -31.78 13.75
N LEU A 28 -19.02 -31.14 14.50
CA LEU A 28 -20.38 -31.65 14.68
C LEU A 28 -21.21 -31.40 13.41
N ALA A 29 -22.24 -32.23 13.20
CA ALA A 29 -23.21 -32.01 12.14
C ALA A 29 -23.76 -30.57 12.20
N PRO A 30 -23.71 -29.81 11.09
CA PRO A 30 -24.22 -28.45 11.06
C PRO A 30 -25.75 -28.46 11.11
N GLU A 31 -26.33 -27.54 11.88
CA GLU A 31 -27.78 -27.35 11.93
C GLU A 31 -28.26 -26.57 10.71
N LEU A 32 -29.08 -27.21 9.86
CA LEU A 32 -29.72 -26.58 8.71
C LEU A 32 -31.19 -26.30 9.04
N ASN A 33 -31.60 -25.03 8.92
CA ASN A 33 -33.00 -24.64 9.03
C ASN A 33 -33.74 -24.93 7.70
N GLY A 34 -34.09 -26.20 7.47
CA GLY A 34 -34.81 -26.66 6.28
C GLY A 34 -33.87 -27.10 5.15
N GLY A 35 -33.29 -28.29 5.31
CA GLY A 35 -32.38 -28.92 4.37
C GLY A 35 -31.80 -30.22 4.91
N TYR A 36 -30.91 -30.86 4.15
CA TYR A 36 -30.30 -32.14 4.51
C TYR A 36 -28.83 -32.23 4.07
N LEU A 37 -28.08 -33.12 4.71
CA LEU A 37 -26.65 -33.36 4.51
C LEU A 37 -26.40 -34.73 3.87
N VAL A 38 -25.38 -34.82 3.03
CA VAL A 38 -24.93 -36.05 2.38
C VAL A 38 -23.39 -36.11 2.43
N PRO A 39 -22.79 -37.10 3.12
CA PRO A 39 -23.43 -38.11 3.96
C PRO A 39 -24.00 -37.49 5.25
N GLN A 40 -25.05 -38.09 5.83
CA GLN A 40 -25.57 -37.67 7.14
C GLN A 40 -24.84 -38.39 8.27
N LYS A 41 -23.96 -37.66 8.97
CA LYS A 41 -23.23 -38.12 10.16
C LYS A 41 -23.44 -37.17 11.33
N GLN A 42 -23.23 -37.65 12.56
CA GLN A 42 -23.21 -36.79 13.75
C GLN A 42 -21.90 -36.00 13.87
N THR A 43 -20.80 -36.54 13.33
CA THR A 43 -19.46 -35.98 13.45
C THR A 43 -18.67 -36.25 12.17
N TYR A 44 -17.87 -35.27 11.75
CA TYR A 44 -17.06 -35.28 10.55
C TYR A 44 -15.61 -34.98 10.94
N LEU A 45 -14.67 -35.73 10.39
CA LEU A 45 -13.24 -35.54 10.66
C LEU A 45 -12.74 -34.26 10.00
N HIS A 46 -11.57 -33.79 10.44
CA HIS A 46 -10.92 -32.67 9.75
C HIS A 46 -10.64 -33.03 8.29
N GLU A 47 -10.84 -32.06 7.40
CA GLU A 47 -10.74 -32.17 5.94
C GLU A 47 -11.85 -33.04 5.31
N GLU A 48 -12.77 -33.56 6.12
CA GLU A 48 -13.95 -34.24 5.60
C GLU A 48 -14.94 -33.23 5.00
N GLU A 49 -15.45 -33.54 3.81
CA GLU A 49 -16.42 -32.73 3.09
C GLU A 49 -17.83 -33.31 3.25
N VAL A 50 -18.81 -32.41 3.35
CA VAL A 50 -20.22 -32.73 3.30
C VAL A 50 -20.91 -31.93 2.20
N THR A 51 -21.81 -32.57 1.47
CA THR A 51 -22.73 -31.90 0.54
C THR A 51 -24.05 -31.62 1.25
N TYR A 52 -24.69 -30.49 0.96
CA TYR A 52 -26.02 -30.17 1.48
C TYR A 52 -26.91 -29.52 0.44
N ALA A 53 -28.20 -29.74 0.60
CA ALA A 53 -29.25 -29.10 -0.18
C ALA A 53 -30.35 -28.60 0.76
N CYS A 54 -31.12 -27.62 0.30
CA CYS A 54 -32.18 -27.00 1.07
C CYS A 54 -33.55 -27.48 0.62
N ASP A 55 -34.51 -27.43 1.53
CA ASP A 55 -35.89 -27.80 1.24
C ASP A 55 -36.54 -26.82 0.26
N VAL A 56 -37.69 -27.21 -0.32
CA VAL A 56 -38.46 -26.37 -1.25
C VAL A 56 -38.75 -24.99 -0.65
N GLY A 57 -38.56 -23.94 -1.46
CA GLY A 57 -38.68 -22.53 -1.04
C GLY A 57 -37.41 -21.95 -0.42
N LYS A 58 -36.34 -22.74 -0.31
CA LYS A 58 -35.04 -22.34 0.22
C LYS A 58 -33.90 -22.69 -0.73
N LYS A 59 -32.75 -22.09 -0.49
CA LYS A 59 -31.49 -22.34 -1.20
C LYS A 59 -30.28 -22.22 -0.26
N PRO A 60 -29.12 -22.78 -0.61
CA PRO A 60 -27.88 -22.52 0.10
C PRO A 60 -27.55 -21.03 0.17
N ALA A 61 -26.86 -20.58 1.23
CA ALA A 61 -26.32 -19.23 1.34
C ALA A 61 -25.05 -19.00 0.48
N VAL A 62 -24.98 -19.69 -0.66
CA VAL A 62 -23.94 -19.64 -1.68
C VAL A 62 -24.59 -19.92 -3.05
N GLU A 63 -23.85 -19.71 -4.14
CA GLU A 63 -24.39 -19.95 -5.48
C GLU A 63 -24.66 -21.44 -5.73
N GLY A 64 -25.78 -21.75 -6.39
CA GLY A 64 -26.22 -23.11 -6.70
C GLY A 64 -27.47 -23.55 -5.93
N TRP A 65 -28.02 -24.70 -6.31
CA TRP A 65 -29.18 -25.32 -5.63
C TRP A 65 -28.76 -26.34 -4.55
N TRP A 66 -27.47 -26.66 -4.50
CA TRP A 66 -26.77 -27.46 -3.49
C TRP A 66 -25.37 -26.87 -3.29
N ALA A 67 -24.70 -27.26 -2.21
CA ALA A 67 -23.35 -26.77 -1.91
C ALA A 67 -22.55 -27.79 -1.10
N THR A 68 -21.23 -27.61 -1.06
CA THR A 68 -20.32 -28.39 -0.23
C THR A 68 -19.76 -27.55 0.91
N SER A 69 -19.28 -28.22 1.95
CA SER A 69 -18.62 -27.61 3.09
C SER A 69 -17.60 -28.56 3.67
N THR A 70 -16.45 -28.02 4.04
CA THR A 70 -15.32 -28.79 4.58
C THR A 70 -15.17 -28.53 6.07
N CYS A 71 -14.91 -29.60 6.82
CA CYS A 71 -14.59 -29.48 8.24
C CYS A 71 -13.13 -29.05 8.44
N GLU A 72 -12.93 -27.79 8.78
CA GLU A 72 -11.64 -27.20 9.09
C GLU A 72 -11.47 -27.08 10.61
N ASN A 73 -10.85 -28.09 11.22
CA ASN A 73 -10.42 -28.08 12.61
C ASN A 73 -11.54 -27.68 13.60
N GLY A 74 -12.71 -28.30 13.45
CA GLY A 74 -13.91 -28.07 14.27
C GLY A 74 -14.81 -26.94 13.78
N LYS A 75 -14.52 -26.33 12.63
CA LYS A 75 -15.36 -25.30 11.99
C LYS A 75 -15.68 -25.68 10.56
N TRP A 76 -16.91 -25.42 10.13
CA TRP A 76 -17.30 -25.60 8.75
C TRP A 76 -16.90 -24.41 7.88
N SER A 77 -16.34 -24.68 6.71
CA SER A 77 -15.89 -23.69 5.74
C SER A 77 -16.33 -24.09 4.32
N PRO A 78 -17.18 -23.31 3.64
CA PRO A 78 -18.06 -22.28 4.21
C PRO A 78 -19.08 -22.89 5.19
N LYS A 79 -19.64 -22.10 6.10
CA LYS A 79 -20.66 -22.60 7.05
C LYS A 79 -21.96 -22.98 6.30
N PRO A 80 -22.48 -24.22 6.43
CA PRO A 80 -23.73 -24.64 5.79
C PRO A 80 -24.93 -23.87 6.33
N GLN A 81 -25.71 -23.27 5.43
CA GLN A 81 -26.88 -22.48 5.77
C GLN A 81 -27.92 -22.57 4.65
N CYS A 82 -29.19 -22.70 5.05
CA CYS A 82 -30.33 -22.58 4.15
C CYS A 82 -31.05 -21.25 4.39
N ILE A 83 -31.29 -20.52 3.32
CA ILE A 83 -31.95 -19.20 3.30
C ILE A 83 -33.17 -19.25 2.39
N ASP A 84 -34.11 -18.34 2.57
CA ASP A 84 -35.27 -18.23 1.68
C ASP A 84 -34.82 -17.99 0.24
N GLU A 85 -35.52 -18.57 -0.73
CA GLU A 85 -35.18 -18.44 -2.16
C GLU A 85 -35.17 -16.97 -2.63
N THR A 86 -35.99 -16.13 -1.98
CA THR A 86 -36.12 -14.69 -2.23
C THR A 86 -35.02 -13.85 -1.58
N ALA A 87 -34.18 -14.44 -0.71
CA ALA A 87 -33.02 -13.77 -0.16
C ALA A 87 -31.89 -13.68 -1.19
N CYS A 88 -31.16 -12.57 -1.18
CA CYS A 88 -30.04 -12.33 -2.08
C CYS A 88 -28.72 -12.72 -1.44
N LEU A 89 -27.85 -13.35 -2.22
CA LEU A 89 -26.44 -13.50 -1.87
C LEU A 89 -25.73 -12.14 -1.92
N PRO A 90 -24.60 -11.96 -1.23
CA PRO A 90 -23.83 -10.72 -1.31
C PRO A 90 -23.46 -10.38 -2.76
N PRO A 91 -23.73 -9.16 -3.24
CA PRO A 91 -23.35 -8.79 -4.60
C PRO A 91 -21.85 -8.63 -4.73
N THR A 92 -21.34 -8.90 -5.93
CA THR A 92 -19.98 -8.53 -6.34
C THR A 92 -20.01 -7.14 -6.96
N VAL A 93 -19.24 -6.22 -6.40
CA VAL A 93 -19.09 -4.85 -6.89
C VAL A 93 -17.60 -4.58 -7.11
N PRO A 94 -17.10 -4.70 -8.35
CA PRO A 94 -15.72 -4.34 -8.66
C PRO A 94 -15.45 -2.88 -8.33
N ASN A 95 -14.31 -2.59 -7.72
CA ASN A 95 -13.87 -1.23 -7.35
C ASN A 95 -14.86 -0.43 -6.50
N GLY A 96 -15.73 -1.13 -5.77
CA GLY A 96 -16.68 -0.52 -4.86
C GLY A 96 -16.92 -1.38 -3.62
N GLU A 97 -17.48 -0.74 -2.62
CA GLU A 97 -17.76 -1.32 -1.31
C GLU A 97 -19.20 -1.03 -0.89
N TYR A 98 -19.73 -1.89 -0.03
CA TYR A 98 -21.02 -1.71 0.61
C TYR A 98 -20.96 -2.33 2.02
N ILE A 99 -21.90 -1.93 2.87
CA ILE A 99 -22.00 -2.48 4.23
C ILE A 99 -22.44 -3.95 4.12
N LYS A 100 -21.53 -4.87 4.42
CA LYS A 100 -21.81 -6.31 4.46
C LYS A 100 -22.79 -6.65 5.57
N ASN A 101 -23.69 -7.60 5.32
CA ASN A 101 -24.54 -8.14 6.37
C ASN A 101 -23.77 -9.22 7.17
N SER A 102 -23.89 -9.20 8.49
CA SER A 102 -23.21 -10.16 9.38
C SER A 102 -23.60 -11.62 9.12
N ASN A 103 -24.82 -11.84 8.62
CA ASN A 103 -25.32 -13.17 8.26
C ASN A 103 -24.78 -13.69 6.91
N GLY A 104 -24.09 -12.87 6.12
CA GLY A 104 -23.54 -13.28 4.81
C GLY A 104 -24.55 -13.33 3.66
N TRP A 105 -25.76 -12.80 3.82
CA TRP A 105 -26.82 -12.72 2.79
C TRP A 105 -27.83 -11.61 3.15
N PHE A 106 -28.76 -11.26 2.26
CA PHE A 106 -29.71 -10.16 2.44
C PHE A 106 -31.16 -10.61 2.24
N LEU A 107 -32.05 -10.20 3.15
CA LEU A 107 -33.50 -10.45 3.02
C LEU A 107 -34.08 -9.76 1.77
N ASP A 108 -35.17 -10.29 1.25
CA ASP A 108 -35.94 -9.65 0.16
C ASP A 108 -36.27 -8.19 0.51
N ARG A 109 -36.29 -7.32 -0.51
CA ARG A 109 -36.50 -5.86 -0.42
C ARG A 109 -35.45 -5.07 0.35
N ARG A 110 -34.42 -5.71 0.91
CA ARG A 110 -33.27 -4.98 1.47
C ARG A 110 -32.55 -4.21 0.37
N THR A 111 -32.05 -3.03 0.73
CA THR A 111 -31.33 -2.16 -0.19
C THR A 111 -29.92 -1.98 0.35
N VAL A 112 -28.93 -2.12 -0.51
CA VAL A 112 -27.53 -1.77 -0.24
C VAL A 112 -27.21 -0.47 -0.95
N THR A 113 -26.39 0.36 -0.32
CA THR A 113 -25.76 1.52 -0.96
C THR A 113 -24.31 1.16 -1.22
N VAL A 114 -23.88 1.37 -2.46
CA VAL A 114 -22.51 1.15 -2.90
C VAL A 114 -21.76 2.47 -2.89
N LYS A 115 -20.52 2.42 -2.43
CA LYS A 115 -19.55 3.51 -2.52
C LYS A 115 -18.37 3.03 -3.36
N CYS A 116 -17.98 3.78 -4.38
CA CYS A 116 -16.79 3.45 -5.15
C CYS A 116 -15.53 3.71 -4.34
N HIS A 117 -14.50 2.89 -4.59
CA HIS A 117 -13.17 3.12 -4.04
C HIS A 117 -12.56 4.41 -4.59
N ASP A 118 -11.53 4.91 -3.91
CA ASP A 118 -10.83 6.11 -4.33
C ASP A 118 -10.27 5.97 -5.76
N GLY A 119 -10.41 7.02 -6.57
CA GLY A 119 -10.08 7.00 -8.01
C GLY A 119 -11.19 6.45 -8.93
N TYR A 120 -12.27 5.90 -8.38
CA TYR A 120 -13.41 5.39 -9.14
C TYR A 120 -14.66 6.22 -8.89
N GLU A 121 -15.52 6.30 -9.90
CA GLU A 121 -16.81 6.97 -9.83
C GLU A 121 -17.95 6.08 -10.33
N LEU A 122 -19.14 6.36 -9.81
CA LEU A 122 -20.36 5.65 -10.20
C LEU A 122 -20.75 6.05 -11.63
N THR A 123 -20.88 5.06 -12.51
CA THR A 123 -21.42 5.29 -13.85
C THR A 123 -22.77 4.58 -14.02
N GLY A 124 -23.67 5.21 -14.80
CA GLY A 124 -24.86 4.54 -15.31
C GLY A 124 -26.08 4.43 -14.37
N GLY A 125 -26.16 5.14 -13.25
CA GLY A 125 -27.43 5.27 -12.50
C GLY A 125 -27.32 5.41 -10.98
N SER A 126 -28.13 4.62 -10.27
CA SER A 126 -28.32 4.67 -8.80
C SER A 126 -27.19 3.96 -8.05
N ASP A 127 -26.66 4.60 -7.01
CA ASP A 127 -25.73 4.02 -6.03
C ASP A 127 -26.38 2.92 -5.16
N ARG A 128 -27.70 2.78 -5.26
CA ARG A 128 -28.50 1.83 -4.49
C ARG A 128 -28.94 0.65 -5.34
N SER A 129 -28.80 -0.55 -4.78
CA SER A 129 -29.34 -1.78 -5.34
C SER A 129 -30.28 -2.46 -4.35
N ARG A 130 -31.42 -2.94 -4.83
CA ARG A 130 -32.44 -3.60 -4.00
C ARG A 130 -32.49 -5.09 -4.31
N CYS A 131 -32.51 -5.92 -3.27
CA CYS A 131 -32.81 -7.34 -3.40
C CYS A 131 -34.29 -7.51 -3.76
N ILE A 132 -34.56 -8.19 -4.87
CA ILE A 132 -35.91 -8.46 -5.37
C ILE A 132 -35.97 -9.93 -5.78
N ASN A 133 -36.74 -10.72 -5.05
CA ASN A 133 -36.95 -12.15 -5.34
C ASN A 133 -35.63 -12.91 -5.57
N GLY A 134 -34.66 -12.70 -4.67
CA GLY A 134 -33.39 -13.43 -4.65
C GLY A 134 -32.33 -12.90 -5.61
N THR A 135 -32.62 -11.84 -6.36
CA THR A 135 -31.68 -11.19 -7.29
C THR A 135 -31.59 -9.68 -7.02
N TRP A 136 -30.43 -9.08 -7.25
CA TRP A 136 -30.24 -7.64 -7.15
C TRP A 136 -30.83 -6.91 -8.35
N SER A 137 -31.55 -5.80 -8.13
CA SER A 137 -32.27 -5.08 -9.18
C SER A 137 -31.37 -4.51 -10.28
N SER A 138 -30.38 -3.70 -9.87
CA SER A 138 -29.34 -3.13 -10.73
C SER A 138 -28.17 -2.83 -9.83
N LEU A 139 -27.00 -3.40 -10.14
CA LEU A 139 -25.78 -3.12 -9.37
C LEU A 139 -25.06 -1.93 -10.03
N PRO A 140 -24.64 -0.93 -9.25
CA PRO A 140 -23.84 0.15 -9.78
C PRO A 140 -22.47 -0.36 -10.25
N VAL A 141 -21.93 0.30 -11.27
CA VAL A 141 -20.60 0.04 -11.78
C VAL A 141 -19.69 1.18 -11.35
N CYS A 142 -18.54 0.83 -10.78
CA CYS A 142 -17.50 1.78 -10.41
C CYS A 142 -16.42 1.77 -11.50
N GLU A 143 -16.38 2.80 -12.32
CA GLU A 143 -15.40 2.97 -13.39
C GLU A 143 -14.33 3.98 -12.98
N LYS A 144 -13.14 3.90 -13.61
CA LYS A 144 -12.05 4.84 -13.33
C LYS A 144 -12.54 6.26 -13.64
N SER A 145 -12.43 7.16 -12.67
CA SER A 145 -12.79 8.55 -12.87
C SER A 145 -11.83 9.21 -13.86
N PRO A 146 -12.31 10.03 -14.81
CA PRO A 146 -11.44 10.78 -15.73
C PRO A 146 -10.57 11.81 -15.00
N ASN A 147 -10.92 12.17 -13.76
CA ASN A 147 -10.15 13.11 -12.95
C ASN A 147 -9.16 12.41 -11.99
N ALA A 148 -9.19 11.07 -11.93
CA ALA A 148 -8.26 10.30 -11.13
C ALA A 148 -6.88 10.24 -11.79
N CYS A 149 -5.84 10.28 -10.97
CA CYS A 149 -4.47 10.14 -11.44
C CYS A 149 -4.01 8.69 -11.33
N ASP A 150 -3.21 8.26 -12.30
CA ASP A 150 -2.45 7.02 -12.22
C ASP A 150 -1.31 7.14 -11.19
N GLU A 151 -0.41 6.16 -11.17
CA GLU A 151 0.77 6.16 -10.31
C GLU A 151 1.55 7.49 -10.39
N PRO A 152 1.90 8.11 -9.23
CA PRO A 152 2.77 9.27 -9.21
C PRO A 152 4.13 8.97 -9.86
N PRO A 153 4.72 9.93 -10.58
CA PRO A 153 5.97 9.70 -11.29
C PRO A 153 7.13 9.44 -10.32
N GLN A 154 7.97 8.47 -10.66
CA GLN A 154 9.24 8.27 -9.96
C GLN A 154 10.19 9.43 -10.26
N ILE A 155 10.86 9.95 -9.24
CA ILE A 155 11.83 11.03 -9.37
C ILE A 155 13.22 10.57 -8.88
N PRO A 156 14.31 11.08 -9.47
CA PRO A 156 15.65 10.83 -8.95
C PRO A 156 15.82 11.39 -7.54
N HIS A 157 16.53 10.67 -6.68
CA HIS A 157 16.84 11.11 -5.31
C HIS A 157 15.62 11.52 -4.49
N GLY A 158 14.45 10.91 -4.74
CA GLY A 158 13.25 11.17 -3.98
C GLY A 158 12.32 9.97 -3.95
N VAL A 159 11.55 9.87 -2.87
CA VAL A 159 10.62 8.77 -2.62
C VAL A 159 9.34 9.28 -1.99
N ILE A 160 8.23 8.60 -2.24
CA ILE A 160 6.95 8.91 -1.60
C ILE A 160 6.92 8.27 -0.20
N ILE A 161 6.55 9.07 0.80
CA ILE A 161 6.49 8.67 2.21
C ILE A 161 5.05 8.69 2.74
N GLU A 162 4.85 8.22 3.97
CA GLU A 162 3.61 8.30 4.76
C GLU A 162 2.39 7.50 4.24
N GLN A 163 2.50 6.84 3.09
CA GLN A 163 1.44 6.03 2.54
C GLN A 163 1.96 4.83 1.74
N GLY A 164 1.15 3.78 1.64
CA GLY A 164 1.45 2.62 0.81
C GLY A 164 1.23 2.90 -0.68
N TYR A 165 1.91 2.10 -1.51
CA TYR A 165 1.75 2.11 -2.97
C TYR A 165 0.30 1.85 -3.39
N ARG A 166 -0.17 2.59 -4.40
CA ARG A 166 -1.47 2.40 -5.06
C ARG A 166 -1.31 2.69 -6.55
N GLU A 167 -2.09 2.00 -7.37
CA GLU A 167 -2.08 2.19 -8.83
C GLU A 167 -2.94 3.38 -9.28
N LEU A 168 -3.88 3.81 -8.42
CA LEU A 168 -4.85 4.85 -8.75
C LEU A 168 -5.13 5.75 -7.54
N TYR A 169 -5.26 7.05 -7.81
CA TYR A 169 -5.49 8.09 -6.81
C TYR A 169 -6.68 8.94 -7.23
N GLY A 170 -7.59 9.21 -6.28
CA GLY A 170 -8.73 10.10 -6.53
C GLY A 170 -8.31 11.53 -6.86
N ALA A 171 -9.23 12.27 -7.46
CA ALA A 171 -9.06 13.71 -7.65
C ALA A 171 -8.72 14.39 -6.32
N ASP A 172 -7.85 15.39 -6.36
CA ASP A 172 -7.34 16.15 -5.21
C ASP A 172 -6.53 15.30 -4.20
N SER A 173 -6.16 14.07 -4.55
CA SER A 173 -5.23 13.26 -3.76
C SER A 173 -3.89 13.97 -3.63
N LYS A 174 -3.33 13.92 -2.41
CA LYS A 174 -2.03 14.51 -2.09
C LYS A 174 -1.05 13.41 -1.72
N VAL A 175 0.14 13.45 -2.32
CA VAL A 175 1.24 12.55 -1.98
C VAL A 175 2.43 13.37 -1.52
N VAL A 176 3.18 12.88 -0.53
CA VAL A 176 4.37 13.57 0.01
C VAL A 176 5.60 12.86 -0.49
N TYR A 177 6.45 13.60 -1.20
CA TYR A 177 7.78 13.19 -1.58
C TYR A 177 8.79 13.68 -0.56
N GLU A 178 9.75 12.83 -0.23
CA GLU A 178 10.93 13.14 0.54
C GLU A 178 12.17 12.95 -0.34
N CYS A 179 13.03 13.95 -0.39
CA CYS A 179 14.31 13.84 -1.06
C CYS A 179 15.29 12.97 -0.24
N GLU A 180 16.15 12.24 -0.93
CA GLU A 180 17.26 11.50 -0.35
C GLU A 180 18.16 12.43 0.48
N SER A 181 18.80 11.90 1.52
CA SER A 181 19.72 12.67 2.36
C SER A 181 20.77 13.43 1.53
N GLY A 182 20.85 14.75 1.72
CA GLY A 182 21.74 15.64 0.95
C GLY A 182 21.11 16.27 -0.30
N TYR A 183 19.91 15.84 -0.68
CA TYR A 183 19.13 16.43 -1.77
C TYR A 183 17.96 17.24 -1.21
N THR A 184 17.63 18.33 -1.90
CA THR A 184 16.51 19.22 -1.55
C THR A 184 15.90 19.82 -2.81
N THR A 185 14.72 20.43 -2.72
CA THR A 185 14.08 21.04 -3.88
C THR A 185 14.59 22.45 -4.20
N ASP A 186 15.01 23.20 -3.17
CA ASP A 186 15.40 24.60 -3.25
C ASP A 186 16.65 24.93 -2.41
N GLY A 187 17.38 23.91 -1.97
CA GLY A 187 18.50 24.02 -1.02
C GLY A 187 18.09 23.74 0.43
N THR A 188 16.81 23.86 0.78
CA THR A 188 16.34 23.79 2.17
C THR A 188 15.24 22.78 2.40
N THR A 189 14.36 22.61 1.42
CA THR A 189 13.15 21.81 1.54
C THR A 189 13.42 20.36 1.18
N ILE A 190 13.30 19.48 2.18
CA ILE A 190 13.50 18.03 2.03
C ILE A 190 12.20 17.33 1.61
N GLN A 191 11.05 17.84 2.08
CA GLN A 191 9.74 17.25 1.80
C GLN A 191 8.85 18.22 1.03
N THR A 192 8.23 17.74 -0.03
CA THR A 192 7.20 18.50 -0.76
C THR A 192 6.05 17.60 -1.15
N SER A 193 4.89 18.20 -1.40
CA SER A 193 3.71 17.46 -1.84
C SER A 193 3.36 17.68 -3.30
N ALA A 194 2.98 16.60 -3.96
CA ALA A 194 2.31 16.65 -5.25
C ALA A 194 0.80 16.44 -5.09
N LEU A 195 0.02 17.07 -5.97
CA LEU A 195 -1.44 17.03 -5.97
C LEU A 195 -1.95 16.44 -7.28
N CYS A 196 -2.86 15.48 -7.18
CA CYS A 196 -3.62 14.98 -8.31
C CYS A 196 -4.69 16.02 -8.70
N SER A 197 -4.56 16.60 -9.89
CA SER A 197 -5.51 17.59 -10.41
C SER A 197 -5.91 17.23 -11.84
N SER A 198 -7.21 16.98 -12.05
CA SER A 198 -7.78 16.68 -13.36
C SER A 198 -7.02 15.57 -14.11
N GLY A 199 -6.78 14.45 -13.41
CA GLY A 199 -6.09 13.28 -13.96
C GLY A 199 -4.58 13.43 -14.14
N ASN A 200 -3.98 14.53 -13.71
CA ASN A 200 -2.54 14.77 -13.81
C ASN A 200 -1.92 15.15 -12.47
N TRP A 201 -0.70 14.67 -12.22
CA TRP A 201 0.07 15.10 -11.05
C TRP A 201 0.68 16.48 -11.26
N THR A 202 0.49 17.36 -10.28
CA THR A 202 1.01 18.72 -10.25
C THR A 202 1.89 18.92 -9.02
N GLY A 203 2.88 19.81 -9.08
CA GLY A 203 3.79 20.06 -7.96
C GLY A 203 4.77 18.91 -7.69
N ILE A 204 5.12 18.12 -8.71
CA ILE A 204 6.19 17.12 -8.60
C ILE A 204 7.52 17.83 -8.27
N PRO A 205 8.20 17.48 -7.17
CA PRO A 205 9.49 18.07 -6.84
C PRO A 205 10.61 17.61 -7.77
N LEU A 206 11.63 18.46 -7.87
CA LEU A 206 12.93 18.07 -8.38
C LEU A 206 13.91 18.06 -7.20
N CYS A 207 14.42 16.88 -6.84
CA CYS A 207 15.43 16.75 -5.79
C CYS A 207 16.83 16.92 -6.39
N GLU A 208 17.53 17.98 -6.01
CA GLU A 208 18.90 18.28 -6.45
C GLU A 208 19.84 18.42 -5.26
N PHE A 209 21.14 18.16 -5.49
CA PHE A 209 22.16 18.41 -4.48
C PHE A 209 22.52 19.90 -4.45
N TYR A 210 22.64 20.46 -3.24
CA TYR A 210 23.07 21.83 -3.03
C TYR A 210 24.21 21.90 -2.01
N CYS A 211 25.27 22.65 -2.33
CA CYS A 211 26.28 23.00 -1.33
C CYS A 211 25.80 24.17 -0.46
N ALA A 212 25.82 24.01 0.86
CA ALA A 212 25.47 25.07 1.80
C ALA A 212 26.69 25.94 2.15
N VAL A 213 26.61 27.23 1.83
CA VAL A 213 27.50 28.28 2.32
C VAL A 213 26.90 28.83 3.62
N LYS A 214 27.46 28.41 4.75
CA LYS A 214 26.99 28.86 6.07
C LYS A 214 27.43 30.29 6.35
N HIS A 215 26.53 31.10 6.93
CA HIS A 215 26.80 32.49 7.29
C HIS A 215 27.29 33.35 6.12
N ALA A 216 26.64 33.25 4.97
CA ALA A 216 27.00 34.04 3.81
C ALA A 216 26.86 35.54 4.12
N GLY A 217 27.89 36.33 3.77
CA GLY A 217 27.92 37.77 4.05
C GLY A 217 28.46 38.19 5.42
N ALA A 218 28.85 37.24 6.29
CA ALA A 218 29.29 37.53 7.66
C ALA A 218 30.54 38.40 7.82
N TYR A 219 31.25 38.66 6.72
CA TYR A 219 32.53 39.34 6.76
C TYR A 219 32.39 40.88 6.69
N ASP A 220 31.21 41.46 6.38
CA ASP A 220 30.99 42.91 6.47
C ASP A 220 30.57 43.30 7.89
N GLN A 221 31.55 43.64 8.74
CA GLN A 221 31.36 44.00 10.16
C GLN A 221 30.45 45.22 10.43
N ARG A 222 29.82 45.81 9.42
CA ARG A 222 29.02 47.05 9.52
C ARG A 222 27.50 46.86 9.45
N ARG A 223 26.97 45.66 9.20
CA ARG A 223 25.53 45.35 9.33
C ARG A 223 25.34 44.00 10.02
N ILE A 224 24.72 44.02 11.20
CA ILE A 224 24.45 42.84 12.05
C ILE A 224 23.18 42.09 11.61
N GLU A 225 22.52 42.52 10.54
CA GLU A 225 21.24 41.94 10.11
C GLU A 225 21.46 41.16 8.80
N ASP A 226 21.11 39.87 8.86
CA ASP A 226 21.03 38.88 7.78
C ASP A 226 22.29 38.07 7.44
N PHE A 227 22.78 37.30 8.42
CA PHE A 227 23.53 36.06 8.13
C PHE A 227 22.56 35.01 7.59
N VAL A 228 22.43 34.93 6.26
CA VAL A 228 21.58 33.92 5.61
C VAL A 228 22.46 32.80 5.08
N ASP A 229 22.05 31.55 5.28
CA ASP A 229 22.68 30.42 4.63
C ASP A 229 22.32 30.44 3.14
N GLU A 230 23.32 30.27 2.29
CA GLU A 230 23.16 30.30 0.84
C GLU A 230 23.43 28.93 0.24
N TYR A 231 22.66 28.56 -0.79
CA TYR A 231 22.69 27.22 -1.36
C TYR A 231 23.08 27.29 -2.84
N LEU A 232 24.19 26.63 -3.18
CA LEU A 232 24.73 26.62 -4.52
C LEU A 232 24.44 25.29 -5.20
N LYS A 233 23.84 25.33 -6.40
CA LYS A 233 23.68 24.16 -7.26
C LYS A 233 25.05 23.64 -7.71
N GLU A 234 25.10 22.37 -8.11
CA GLU A 234 26.28 21.77 -8.72
C GLU A 234 26.78 22.61 -9.93
N GLY A 235 28.07 22.98 -9.91
CA GLY A 235 28.71 23.85 -10.89
C GLY A 235 28.52 25.36 -10.67
N GLN A 236 27.69 25.78 -9.72
CA GLN A 236 27.41 27.20 -9.48
C GLN A 236 28.57 27.89 -8.75
N LYS A 237 28.88 29.12 -9.20
CA LYS A 237 29.85 30.03 -8.60
C LYS A 237 29.14 31.28 -8.07
N LYS A 238 29.48 31.73 -6.87
CA LYS A 238 28.95 32.98 -6.29
C LYS A 238 30.00 33.68 -5.43
N ASN A 239 30.09 35.00 -5.59
CA ASN A 239 31.00 35.83 -4.81
C ASN A 239 30.29 36.31 -3.54
N PHE A 240 30.95 36.14 -2.40
CA PHE A 240 30.48 36.65 -1.11
C PHE A 240 31.44 37.72 -0.59
N PRO A 241 30.94 38.85 -0.08
CA PRO A 241 31.77 39.95 0.37
C PRO A 241 32.63 39.54 1.57
N CYS A 242 33.85 40.09 1.61
CA CYS A 242 34.76 40.00 2.74
C CYS A 242 34.69 41.29 3.60
N TRP A 243 35.65 41.45 4.52
CA TRP A 243 35.87 42.61 5.39
C TRP A 243 35.95 44.00 4.75
N SER A 244 36.29 44.09 3.46
CA SER A 244 36.50 45.36 2.78
C SER A 244 35.57 45.49 1.57
N ARG A 245 35.08 46.72 1.34
CA ARG A 245 34.38 47.07 0.11
C ARG A 245 35.35 46.79 -1.05
N SER A 246 34.95 45.96 -2.01
CA SER A 246 35.76 45.46 -3.14
C SER A 246 36.60 44.19 -2.92
N TYR A 247 36.52 43.54 -1.75
CA TYR A 247 37.12 42.21 -1.53
C TYR A 247 36.06 41.14 -1.39
N TYR A 248 36.23 40.02 -2.08
CA TYR A 248 35.28 38.91 -2.10
C TYR A 248 36.01 37.56 -1.98
N SER A 249 35.27 36.55 -1.54
CA SER A 249 35.63 35.14 -1.68
C SER A 249 34.65 34.51 -2.67
N MET A 250 35.17 33.87 -3.72
CA MET A 250 34.34 33.15 -4.68
C MET A 250 34.16 31.72 -4.18
N PHE A 251 32.91 31.31 -3.99
CA PHE A 251 32.54 29.94 -3.66
C PHE A 251 32.07 29.21 -4.92
N GLU A 252 32.47 27.94 -5.06
CA GLU A 252 32.08 27.03 -6.13
C GLU A 252 31.63 25.71 -5.53
N CYS A 253 30.41 25.27 -5.85
CA CYS A 253 29.95 23.91 -5.56
C CYS A 253 30.36 23.01 -6.72
N LYS A 254 31.26 22.06 -6.46
CA LYS A 254 31.76 21.15 -7.49
C LYS A 254 32.01 19.77 -6.92
N ASN A 255 31.53 18.74 -7.62
CA ASN A 255 31.53 17.35 -7.19
C ASN A 255 30.94 17.21 -5.78
N GLN A 256 29.80 17.87 -5.54
CA GLN A 256 29.10 17.88 -4.24
C GLN A 256 29.94 18.44 -3.09
N ARG A 257 31.02 19.17 -3.40
CA ARG A 257 31.92 19.77 -2.42
C ARG A 257 31.98 21.26 -2.63
N LEU A 258 31.85 21.99 -1.53
CA LEU A 258 32.06 23.42 -1.51
C LEU A 258 33.55 23.73 -1.51
N THR A 259 33.98 24.60 -2.43
CA THR A 259 35.33 25.15 -2.49
C THR A 259 35.23 26.67 -2.51
N ASN A 260 36.24 27.35 -1.98
CA ASN A 260 36.27 28.81 -1.97
C ASN A 260 37.69 29.34 -2.15
N THR A 261 37.80 30.52 -2.77
CA THR A 261 39.07 31.24 -2.81
C THR A 261 39.34 31.97 -1.50
N ARG A 262 40.58 32.37 -1.26
CA ARG A 262 40.86 33.43 -0.26
C ARG A 262 40.15 34.75 -0.61
N CYS A 263 40.07 35.67 0.36
CA CYS A 263 39.57 37.02 0.11
C CYS A 263 40.51 37.78 -0.82
N CYS A 264 40.02 38.15 -2.01
CA CYS A 264 40.78 38.87 -3.03
C CYS A 264 40.00 40.08 -3.53
N HIS A 265 40.73 41.02 -4.14
CA HIS A 265 40.10 42.12 -4.85
C HIS A 265 39.28 41.57 -6.02
N GLU A 266 38.09 42.11 -6.26
CA GLU A 266 37.15 41.64 -7.31
C GLU A 266 37.80 41.42 -8.68
N HIS A 267 38.70 42.34 -9.05
CA HIS A 267 39.47 42.28 -10.29
C HIS A 267 40.33 41.00 -10.43
N ASP A 268 40.90 40.49 -9.33
CA ASP A 268 41.77 39.32 -9.33
C ASP A 268 40.97 38.02 -9.44
N ILE A 269 39.75 38.01 -8.90
CA ILE A 269 38.78 36.92 -9.07
C ILE A 269 38.37 36.84 -10.54
N ASN A 270 38.00 37.96 -11.15
CA ASN A 270 37.57 38.03 -12.55
C ASN A 270 38.68 37.60 -13.54
N ARG A 271 39.95 37.77 -13.15
CA ARG A 271 41.12 37.31 -13.92
C ARG A 271 41.55 35.87 -13.63
N ASN A 272 40.85 35.15 -12.76
CA ASN A 272 41.20 33.78 -12.33
C ASN A 272 42.62 33.66 -11.74
N VAL A 273 43.11 34.69 -11.04
CA VAL A 273 44.43 34.71 -10.39
C VAL A 273 44.35 34.64 -8.85
N CYS A 274 43.13 34.48 -8.32
CA CYS A 274 42.85 34.29 -6.90
C CYS A 274 42.53 32.82 -6.61
N TYR A 275 43.25 32.21 -5.68
CA TYR A 275 43.09 30.84 -5.20
C TYR A 275 43.01 30.83 -3.68
#